data_AF-A0AAV0T3V6-F1
#
_entry.id   AF-A0AAV0T3V6-F1
#
_cell.length_a   1.000
_cell.length_b   1.000
_cell.length_c   1.000
_cell.angle_alpha   90.00
_cell.angle_beta   90.00
_cell.angle_gamma   90.00
#
_symmetry.space_group_name_H-M   'P 1'
#
loop_
_entity.id
_entity.type
_entity.pdbx_description
1 polymer ?
#
loop_
_entity_poly.entity_id
_entity_poly.type
_entity_poly.pdbx_seq_one_letter_code
_entity_poly.pdbx_strand_id
1 'polypeptide(L)'
;MHRQIFRYARDVHARRAARAVKTRPHVRSHLFSSPVAVQQTNLLINGVFVPSHSGKTFEMFILATKEKIAEGADAFSADIDADVEAARAAF
;
A
#
# COMPACT_ATOMS: atom_id res chain seq x y z
N MET A 1 74.23 -38.65 6.28
CA MET A 1 73.54 -37.35 6.07
C MET A 1 72.41 -37.54 5.06
N HIS A 2 71.28 -36.84 5.08
CA HIS A 2 70.78 -35.87 6.06
C HIS A 2 69.37 -36.29 6.56
N ARG A 3 68.33 -35.45 6.44
CA ARG A 3 66.95 -35.71 6.90
C ARG A 3 65.88 -35.06 6.01
N GLN A 4 64.82 -35.81 5.70
CA GLN A 4 63.41 -35.37 5.47
C GLN A 4 63.20 -34.42 4.24
N ILE A 5 62.00 -33.99 3.78
CA ILE A 5 60.67 -33.87 4.39
C ILE A 5 59.50 -33.99 3.34
N PHE A 6 58.60 -34.98 3.53
CA PHE A 6 57.11 -34.96 3.41
C PHE A 6 56.28 -34.32 2.25
N ARG A 7 55.17 -35.05 1.91
CA ARG A 7 53.78 -34.59 1.56
C ARG A 7 53.56 -33.86 0.21
N TYR A 8 52.39 -33.89 -0.43
CA TYR A 8 51.17 -34.73 -0.37
C TYR A 8 50.34 -34.45 -1.66
N ALA A 9 49.55 -35.40 -2.15
CA ALA A 9 48.74 -35.20 -3.37
C ALA A 9 47.55 -34.24 -3.13
N ARG A 10 47.10 -33.55 -4.21
CA ARG A 10 45.73 -32.99 -4.31
C ARG A 10 45.23 -33.00 -5.75
N ASP A 11 44.42 -34.00 -6.07
CA ASP A 11 43.57 -34.01 -7.26
C ASP A 11 42.53 -32.89 -7.23
N VAL A 12 42.31 -32.24 -8.37
CA VAL A 12 41.30 -31.19 -8.54
C VAL A 12 40.15 -31.73 -9.40
N HIS A 13 39.22 -32.45 -8.75
CA HIS A 13 37.92 -32.77 -9.35
C HIS A 13 36.81 -31.94 -8.71
N ALA A 14 36.49 -30.81 -9.36
CA ALA A 14 35.41 -29.92 -8.96
C ALA A 14 34.03 -30.59 -9.17
N ARG A 15 33.33 -30.90 -8.07
CA ARG A 15 31.92 -31.29 -8.09
C ARG A 15 31.05 -30.04 -7.94
N ARG A 16 30.49 -29.53 -9.04
CA ARG A 16 29.42 -28.51 -9.01
C ARG A 16 28.11 -29.18 -8.57
N ALA A 17 27.58 -28.79 -7.42
CA ALA A 17 26.23 -29.19 -6.99
C ALA A 17 25.17 -28.29 -7.66
N ALA A 18 24.20 -28.89 -8.34
CA ALA A 18 23.06 -28.17 -8.90
C ALA A 18 22.10 -27.74 -7.78
N ARG A 19 21.88 -26.42 -7.62
CA ARG A 19 20.97 -25.87 -6.60
C ARG A 19 19.54 -25.88 -7.13
N ALA A 20 18.72 -26.82 -6.68
CA ALA A 20 17.31 -26.88 -7.02
C ALA A 20 16.55 -25.64 -6.50
N VAL A 21 16.04 -24.81 -7.42
CA VAL A 21 15.15 -23.69 -7.09
C VAL A 21 13.75 -24.23 -6.84
N LYS A 22 13.39 -24.39 -5.57
CA LYS A 22 12.05 -24.82 -5.16
C LYS A 22 11.08 -23.64 -5.31
N THR A 23 10.42 -23.55 -6.46
CA THR A 23 9.29 -22.62 -6.68
C THR A 23 8.20 -22.94 -5.66
N ARG A 24 8.06 -22.09 -4.64
CA ARG A 24 6.95 -22.18 -3.70
C ARG A 24 5.70 -21.67 -4.43
N PRO A 25 4.56 -22.38 -4.39
CA PRO A 25 3.32 -21.79 -4.85
C PRO A 25 3.01 -20.60 -3.95
N HIS A 26 3.00 -19.39 -4.53
CA HIS A 26 2.42 -18.24 -3.85
C HIS A 26 0.91 -18.46 -3.78
N VAL A 27 0.47 -19.13 -2.72
CA VAL A 27 -0.91 -19.03 -2.25
C VAL A 27 -1.17 -17.54 -2.08
N ARG A 28 -2.01 -16.98 -2.96
CA ARG A 28 -2.54 -15.63 -2.80
C ARG A 28 -3.51 -15.67 -1.63
N SER A 29 -2.93 -15.65 -0.43
CA SER A 29 -3.67 -15.40 0.78
C SER A 29 -4.19 -13.99 0.67
N HIS A 30 -5.44 -13.85 0.25
CA HIS A 30 -6.26 -12.67 0.47
C HIS A 30 -6.55 -12.57 1.97
N LEU A 31 -5.48 -12.46 2.77
CA LEU A 31 -5.57 -12.01 4.15
C LEU A 31 -6.22 -10.65 4.06
N PHE A 32 -7.32 -10.51 4.80
CA PHE A 32 -8.08 -9.28 4.88
C PHE A 32 -7.14 -8.10 5.05
N SER A 33 -7.39 -7.04 4.27
CA SER A 33 -6.56 -5.83 4.28
C SER A 33 -6.30 -5.43 5.72
N SER A 34 -5.02 -5.26 6.08
CA SER A 34 -4.66 -4.56 7.32
C SER A 34 -5.42 -3.23 7.36
N PRO A 35 -5.95 -2.79 8.51
CA PRO A 35 -6.70 -1.55 8.60
C PRO A 35 -5.83 -0.39 8.08
N VAL A 36 -6.28 0.24 7.01
CA VAL A 36 -5.60 1.36 6.36
C VAL A 36 -6.12 2.65 6.95
N ALA A 37 -5.23 3.54 7.39
CA ALA A 37 -5.62 4.86 7.86
C ALA A 37 -6.20 5.70 6.71
N VAL A 38 -7.38 6.28 6.92
CA VAL A 38 -8.00 7.23 5.98
C VAL A 38 -7.19 8.53 5.98
N GLN A 39 -6.78 8.98 4.81
CA GLN A 39 -5.85 10.11 4.66
C GLN A 39 -6.54 11.46 4.49
N GLN A 40 -7.79 11.46 4.02
CA GLN A 40 -8.56 12.67 3.73
C GLN A 40 -10.06 12.38 3.77
N THR A 41 -10.84 13.35 4.24
CA THR A 41 -12.30 13.29 4.39
C THR A 41 -13.02 14.57 3.97
N ASN A 42 -12.28 15.66 3.71
CA ASN A 42 -12.80 16.94 3.25
C ASN A 42 -13.22 16.90 1.77
N LEU A 43 -14.04 17.87 1.36
CA LEU A 43 -14.43 18.07 -0.03
C LEU A 43 -13.21 18.55 -0.84
N LEU A 44 -13.08 18.11 -2.09
CA LEU A 44 -12.02 18.54 -3.00
C LEU A 44 -12.61 19.48 -4.05
N ILE A 45 -12.49 20.79 -3.82
CA ILE A 45 -13.02 21.85 -4.68
C ILE A 45 -11.85 22.69 -5.20
N ASN A 46 -11.82 22.96 -6.51
CA ASN A 46 -10.73 23.72 -7.16
C ASN A 46 -9.30 23.18 -6.84
N GLY A 47 -9.15 21.86 -6.68
CA GLY A 47 -7.88 21.23 -6.32
C GLY A 47 -7.43 21.42 -4.86
N VAL A 48 -8.26 22.03 -4.00
CA VAL A 48 -7.99 22.28 -2.58
C VAL A 48 -8.97 21.49 -1.71
N PHE A 49 -8.49 20.95 -0.59
CA PHE A 49 -9.34 20.27 0.40
C PHE A 49 -10.01 21.27 1.33
N VAL A 50 -11.33 21.40 1.23
CA VAL A 50 -12.16 22.33 2.00
C VAL A 50 -13.17 21.58 2.89
N PRO A 51 -13.42 22.02 4.13
CA PRO A 51 -14.51 21.47 4.93
C PRO A 51 -15.86 21.81 4.30
N SER A 52 -16.91 21.04 4.61
CA SER A 52 -18.29 21.37 4.23
C SER A 52 -18.67 22.78 4.72
N HIS A 53 -19.31 23.58 3.86
CA HIS A 53 -19.87 24.88 4.21
C HIS A 53 -20.90 24.77 5.35
N SER A 54 -21.56 23.61 5.51
CA SER A 54 -22.50 23.37 6.62
C SER A 54 -21.82 22.91 7.91
N GLY A 55 -20.52 22.56 7.86
CA GLY A 55 -19.77 21.97 8.96
C GLY A 55 -20.20 20.53 9.33
N LYS A 56 -21.15 19.94 8.59
CA LYS A 56 -21.65 18.59 8.86
C LYS A 56 -20.72 17.51 8.31
N THR A 57 -20.78 16.35 8.95
CA THR A 57 -20.10 15.13 8.52
C THR A 57 -21.06 13.93 8.53
N PHE A 58 -20.72 12.89 7.78
CA PHE A 58 -21.42 11.61 7.79
C PHE A 58 -20.45 10.45 8.09
N GLU A 59 -20.92 9.43 8.79
CA GLU A 59 -20.11 8.29 9.20
C GLU A 59 -19.94 7.28 8.07
N MET A 60 -18.70 6.88 7.78
CA MET A 60 -18.38 5.84 6.80
C MET A 60 -18.03 4.52 7.49
N PHE A 61 -18.65 3.42 7.05
CA PHE A 61 -18.53 2.09 7.66
C PHE A 61 -17.99 1.03 6.71
N ILE A 62 -17.23 0.06 7.22
CA ILE A 62 -16.86 -1.15 6.46
C ILE A 62 -18.08 -2.08 6.39
N LEU A 63 -18.56 -2.42 5.19
CA LEU A 63 -19.71 -3.34 5.04
C LEU A 63 -19.51 -4.73 5.66
N ALA A 64 -18.25 -5.19 5.72
CA ALA A 64 -17.88 -6.51 6.26
C ALA A 64 -17.90 -6.58 7.80
N THR A 65 -17.42 -5.55 8.50
CA THR A 65 -17.30 -5.54 9.97
C THR A 65 -18.32 -4.62 10.66
N LYS A 66 -18.96 -3.71 9.90
CA LYS A 66 -19.80 -2.60 10.38
C LYS A 66 -19.07 -1.61 11.29
N GLU A 67 -17.74 -1.60 11.25
CA GLU A 67 -16.91 -0.65 12.01
C GLU A 67 -16.83 0.69 11.27
N LYS A 68 -16.89 1.79 12.03
CA LYS A 68 -16.68 3.15 11.53
C LYS A 68 -15.22 3.37 11.19
N ILE A 69 -14.94 3.89 9.99
CA ILE A 69 -13.59 4.15 9.48
C ILE A 69 -13.21 5.62 9.64
N ALA A 70 -14.14 6.51 9.32
CA ALA A 70 -13.93 7.95 9.26
C ALA A 70 -15.28 8.70 9.20
N GLU A 71 -15.19 10.03 9.28
CA GLU A 71 -16.30 10.97 9.08
C GLU A 71 -16.01 11.79 7.81
N GLY A 72 -16.81 11.60 6.76
CA GLY A 72 -16.71 12.36 5.51
C GLY A 72 -17.43 13.70 5.62
N ALA A 73 -16.92 14.75 4.98
CA ALA A 73 -17.61 16.04 4.90
C ALA A 73 -18.92 15.91 4.11
N ASP A 74 -20.04 16.39 4.68
CA ASP A 74 -21.37 16.32 4.07
C ASP A 74 -21.60 17.56 3.18
N ALA A 75 -21.53 17.38 1.86
CA ALA A 75 -21.63 18.49 0.91
C ALA A 75 -23.05 19.06 0.84
N PHE A 76 -23.18 20.38 0.99
CA PHE A 76 -24.45 21.09 0.86
C PHE A 76 -24.53 21.87 -0.46
N SER A 77 -25.68 22.50 -0.75
CA SER A 77 -25.89 23.21 -2.03
C SER A 77 -24.81 24.27 -2.31
N ALA A 78 -24.38 25.02 -1.29
CA ALA A 78 -23.32 26.02 -1.42
C ALA A 78 -21.95 25.41 -1.80
N ASP A 79 -21.64 24.20 -1.36
CA ASP A 79 -20.42 23.48 -1.77
C ASP A 79 -20.52 23.05 -3.25
N ILE A 80 -21.70 22.62 -3.69
CA ILE A 80 -21.97 22.23 -5.08
C ILE A 80 -21.88 23.44 -6.01
N ASP A 81 -22.46 24.57 -5.63
CA ASP A 81 -22.41 25.81 -6.41
C ASP A 81 -20.96 26.28 -6.60
N ALA A 82 -20.15 26.25 -5.53
CA ALA A 82 -18.73 26.59 -5.57
C ALA A 82 -17.90 25.64 -6.44
N ASP A 83 -18.19 24.33 -6.43
CA ASP A 83 -17.53 23.36 -7.31
C ASP A 83 -17.91 23.54 -8.78
N VAL A 84 -19.16 23.86 -9.09
CA VAL A 84 -19.60 24.18 -10.46
C VAL A 84 -18.96 25.47 -10.98
N GLU A 85 -18.81 26.51 -10.14
CA GLU A 85 -18.08 27.72 -10.53
C GLU A 85 -16.59 27.44 -10.77
N ALA A 86 -15.94 26.68 -9.87
CA ALA A 86 -14.55 26.28 -10.03
C ALA A 86 -14.31 25.44 -11.28
N ALA A 87 -15.17 24.45 -11.55
CA ALA A 87 -15.11 23.62 -12.75
C ALA A 87 -15.27 24.47 -14.02
N ARG A 88 -16.24 25.41 -14.05
CA ARG A 88 -16.43 26.32 -15.18
C ARG A 88 -15.25 27.27 -15.42
N ALA A 89 -14.52 27.66 -14.38
CA ALA A 89 -13.32 28.48 -14.51
C ALA A 89 -12.10 27.71 -15.05
N ALA A 90 -12.15 26.38 -15.06
CA ALA A 90 -11.06 25.50 -15.50
C ALA A 90 -11.19 24.97 -16.95
N PHE A 91 -12.31 25.26 -17.64
CA PHE A 91 -12.61 24.84 -19.02
C PHE A 91 -12.73 26.02 -19.98
#